data_AF-A0A953PB50-F1
#
_entry.id   AF-A0A953PB50-F1
#
_cell.length_a   1.000
_cell.length_b   1.000
_cell.length_c   1.000
_cell.angle_alpha   90.00
_cell.angle_beta   90.00
_cell.angle_gamma   90.00
#
_symmetry.space_group_name_H-M   'P 1'
#
loop_
_entity.id
_entity.type
_entity.pdbx_description
1 polymer ?
#
loop_
_entity_poly.entity_id
_entity_poly.type
_entity_poly.pdbx_seq_one_letter_code
_entity_poly.pdbx_strand_id
1 'polypeptide(L)'
;MLNLTDQATALNTIEANFELFKGEVESFNKGIADLVVKAGLEAALDSFSISCPDVMPLITSRRNQITSAVAAVRGETGGQTEQRTLAGVVQEIKSIKERSKLTEAKKKEYEKFQRDKQKLEESIAAVAREIKEIETVVAPKIKSDQEVRLERYLDSLELLKEEREILEKLYEPLKQVLAKSNETARKLMFISRTAFDVIRHASRGIDLFDRRKSAFPDQESLEAALSKFFDSCQQSDFERETTELAVSELLDSFKPSQIREQLRKEHTPKDFADWFFDVEAFSTTYAIKFDNKDLKFLSPGEKGIVLLLLYLEAEEGDNRPLIIDQPDDNLDNLSVYPNLIEYFRARKKTRQIIIITHNPNLVVNTDSEQVIVASFDGTHSPKLEYRSGALEDTNPAGAVRGIREDVCRILEGGTKAFQLREARYALPRHSLQQ
;
A
#
# COMPACT_ATOMS: atom_id res chain seq x y z
N MET A 1 -39.84 81.65 34.94
CA MET A 1 -40.98 81.86 34.03
C MET A 1 -42.23 81.85 34.89
N LEU A 2 -42.93 82.98 35.01
CA LEU A 2 -44.28 82.95 35.58
C LEU A 2 -45.08 81.92 34.77
N ASN A 3 -45.73 81.00 35.47
CA ASN A 3 -46.48 79.91 34.87
C ASN A 3 -47.54 80.53 33.95
N LEU A 4 -47.37 80.40 32.63
CA LEU A 4 -48.32 80.93 31.64
C LEU A 4 -49.74 80.41 31.92
N THR A 5 -49.82 79.23 32.53
CA THR A 5 -51.02 78.60 33.09
C THR A 5 -51.66 79.39 34.23
N ASP A 6 -50.86 79.89 35.18
CA ASP A 6 -51.33 80.72 36.31
C ASP A 6 -51.76 82.11 35.83
N GLN A 7 -51.10 82.64 34.79
CA GLN A 7 -51.50 83.90 34.16
C GLN A 7 -52.83 83.76 33.39
N ALA A 8 -53.04 82.65 32.68
CA ALA A 8 -54.29 82.37 31.98
C ALA A 8 -55.47 82.17 32.95
N THR A 9 -55.25 81.49 34.08
CA THR A 9 -56.27 81.34 35.13
C THR A 9 -56.58 82.67 35.81
N ALA A 10 -55.57 83.49 36.13
CA ALA A 10 -55.79 84.83 36.69
C ALA A 10 -56.60 85.74 35.75
N LEU A 11 -56.36 85.69 34.43
CA LEU A 11 -57.16 86.43 33.44
C LEU A 11 -58.62 85.99 33.41
N ASN A 12 -58.90 84.69 33.51
CA ASN A 12 -60.27 84.18 33.58
C ASN A 12 -60.99 84.66 34.85
N THR A 13 -60.28 84.73 35.99
CA THR A 13 -60.85 85.25 37.25
C THR A 13 -61.13 86.75 37.18
N ILE A 14 -60.24 87.53 36.56
CA ILE A 14 -60.44 88.97 36.37
C ILE A 14 -61.65 89.24 35.48
N GLU A 15 -61.81 88.50 34.38
CA GLU A 15 -62.96 88.61 33.46
C GLU A 15 -64.29 88.34 34.20
N ALA A 16 -64.37 87.23 34.95
CA ALA A 16 -65.56 86.88 35.71
C ALA A 16 -65.95 87.93 36.77
N ASN A 17 -64.97 88.51 37.46
CA ASN A 17 -65.22 89.53 38.49
C ASN A 17 -65.73 90.86 37.88
N PHE A 18 -65.22 91.26 36.70
CA PHE A 18 -65.69 92.47 36.03
C PHE A 18 -67.09 92.29 35.40
N GLU A 19 -67.43 91.10 34.92
CA GLU A 19 -68.80 90.79 34.48
C GLU A 19 -69.80 90.84 35.64
N LEU A 20 -69.44 90.29 36.80
CA LEU A 20 -70.25 90.39 38.02
C LEU A 20 -70.46 91.85 38.46
N PHE A 21 -69.38 92.63 38.53
CA PHE A 21 -69.45 94.04 38.91
C PHE A 21 -70.29 94.87 37.94
N LYS A 22 -70.22 94.59 36.64
CA LYS A 22 -71.10 95.23 35.64
C LYS A 22 -72.58 94.97 35.92
N GLY A 23 -72.94 93.73 36.26
CA GLY A 23 -74.31 93.38 36.66
C GLY A 23 -74.77 94.07 37.94
N GLU A 24 -73.89 94.21 38.94
CA GLU A 24 -74.17 94.94 40.18
C GLU A 24 -74.39 96.44 39.94
N VAL A 25 -73.57 97.07 39.09
CA VAL A 25 -73.71 98.49 38.72
C VAL A 25 -75.02 98.73 37.96
N GLU A 26 -75.41 97.83 37.06
CA GLU A 26 -76.71 97.90 36.37
C GLU A 26 -77.89 97.79 37.35
N SER A 27 -77.80 96.88 38.33
CA SER A 27 -78.82 96.73 39.38
C SER A 27 -78.88 97.95 40.31
N PHE A 28 -77.73 98.49 40.70
CA PHE A 28 -77.62 99.71 41.51
C PHE A 28 -78.23 100.91 40.80
N ASN A 29 -77.86 101.15 39.55
CA ASN A 29 -78.40 102.26 38.75
C ASN A 29 -79.92 102.15 38.61
N LYS A 30 -80.45 100.93 38.44
CA LYS A 30 -81.89 100.70 38.36
C LYS A 30 -82.61 100.97 39.69
N GLY A 31 -82.04 100.52 40.80
CA GLY A 31 -82.60 100.77 42.15
C GLY A 31 -82.57 102.24 42.55
N ILE A 32 -81.50 102.94 42.20
CA ILE A 32 -81.38 104.39 42.42
C ILE A 32 -82.33 105.16 41.50
N ALA A 33 -82.48 104.77 40.23
CA ALA A 33 -83.44 105.40 39.33
C ALA A 33 -84.88 105.35 39.90
N ASP A 34 -85.30 104.21 40.45
CA ASP A 34 -86.62 104.06 41.09
C ASP A 34 -86.79 104.97 42.34
N LEU A 35 -85.72 105.18 43.11
CA LEU A 35 -85.72 106.05 44.29
C LEU A 35 -85.69 107.55 43.93
N VAL A 36 -84.94 107.92 42.89
CA VAL A 36 -84.84 109.30 42.40
C VAL A 36 -86.19 109.76 41.83
N VAL A 37 -86.91 108.87 41.12
CA VAL A 37 -88.29 109.13 40.66
C VAL A 37 -89.23 109.35 41.83
N LYS A 38 -89.19 108.50 42.87
CA LYS A 38 -90.00 108.67 44.09
C LYS A 38 -89.70 109.95 44.87
N ALA A 39 -88.46 110.44 44.82
CA ALA A 39 -88.03 111.65 45.50
C ALA A 39 -88.36 112.95 44.72
N GLY A 40 -88.92 112.86 43.50
CA GLY A 40 -89.24 114.02 42.66
C GLY A 40 -88.01 114.72 42.06
N LEU A 41 -86.87 114.01 41.95
CA LEU A 41 -85.57 114.54 41.50
C LEU A 41 -85.22 114.08 40.06
N GLU A 42 -86.22 113.90 39.20
CA GLU A 42 -86.08 113.29 37.88
C GLU A 42 -85.08 114.02 36.96
N ALA A 43 -84.95 115.34 37.09
CA ALA A 43 -84.01 116.15 36.29
C ALA A 43 -82.52 115.89 36.61
N ALA A 44 -82.20 115.18 37.70
CA ALA A 44 -80.83 114.89 38.14
C ALA A 44 -80.41 113.42 37.99
N LEU A 45 -81.21 112.59 37.29
CA LEU A 45 -81.02 111.13 37.22
C LEU A 45 -79.62 110.72 36.75
N ASP A 46 -79.06 111.42 35.76
CA ASP A 46 -77.73 111.14 35.22
C ASP A 46 -76.60 111.34 36.24
N SER A 47 -76.80 112.25 37.21
CA SER A 47 -75.81 112.53 38.27
C SER A 47 -75.70 111.40 39.30
N PHE A 48 -76.68 110.48 39.32
CA PHE A 48 -76.71 109.33 40.22
C PHE A 48 -76.36 108.00 39.52
N SER A 49 -76.07 108.03 38.22
CA SER A 49 -75.69 106.85 37.46
C SER A 49 -74.18 106.58 37.57
N ILE A 50 -73.80 105.32 37.81
CA ILE A 50 -72.40 104.86 37.86
C ILE A 50 -72.11 104.08 36.56
N SER A 51 -70.98 104.35 35.90
CA SER A 51 -70.56 103.59 34.72
C SER A 51 -69.40 102.64 35.04
N CYS A 52 -69.46 101.42 34.51
CA CYS A 52 -68.38 100.44 34.63
C CYS A 52 -67.36 100.62 33.48
N PRO A 53 -66.03 100.59 33.75
CA PRO A 53 -65.00 100.67 32.71
C PRO A 53 -64.98 99.44 31.78
N ASP A 54 -64.80 99.63 30.47
CA ASP A 54 -64.68 98.52 29.50
C ASP A 54 -63.24 97.98 29.42
N VAL A 55 -62.99 96.87 30.14
CA VAL A 55 -61.68 96.20 30.22
C VAL A 55 -61.56 94.93 29.34
N MET A 56 -62.62 94.53 28.65
CA MET A 56 -62.64 93.29 27.82
C MET A 56 -61.64 93.27 26.64
N PRO A 57 -61.37 94.40 25.95
CA PRO A 57 -60.37 94.42 24.87
C PRO A 57 -58.95 94.10 25.36
N LEU A 58 -58.60 94.54 26.58
CA LEU A 58 -57.29 94.33 27.20
C LEU A 58 -57.08 92.86 27.61
N ILE A 59 -58.10 92.23 28.17
CA ILE A 59 -58.07 90.81 28.56
C ILE A 59 -57.87 89.92 27.32
N THR A 60 -58.61 90.21 26.25
CA THR A 60 -58.54 89.44 24.99
C THR A 60 -57.16 89.55 24.33
N SER A 61 -56.58 90.76 24.30
CA SER A 61 -55.23 90.97 23.77
C SER A 61 -54.17 90.16 24.53
N ARG A 62 -54.25 90.15 25.86
CA ARG A 62 -53.29 89.40 26.69
C ARG A 62 -53.47 87.89 26.58
N ARG A 63 -54.71 87.39 26.45
CA ARG A 63 -55.01 85.97 26.21
C ARG A 63 -54.38 85.48 24.91
N ASN A 64 -54.51 86.25 23.83
CA ASN A 64 -53.89 85.90 22.54
C ASN A 64 -52.34 85.89 22.60
N GLN A 65 -51.73 86.80 23.36
CA GLN A 65 -50.28 86.78 23.59
C GLN A 65 -49.83 85.51 24.33
N ILE A 66 -50.59 85.05 25.33
CA ILE A 66 -50.28 83.83 26.08
C ILE A 66 -50.41 82.59 25.19
N THR A 67 -51.48 82.48 24.39
CA THR A 67 -51.69 81.35 23.47
C THR A 67 -50.58 81.25 22.42
N SER A 68 -50.18 82.38 21.83
CA SER A 68 -49.06 82.42 20.88
C SER A 68 -47.73 82.04 21.51
N ALA A 69 -47.47 82.46 22.75
CA ALA A 69 -46.26 82.08 23.49
C ALA A 69 -46.21 80.56 23.79
N VAL A 70 -47.35 79.94 24.12
CA VAL A 70 -47.43 78.48 24.35
C VAL A 70 -47.22 77.69 23.04
N ALA A 71 -47.80 78.15 21.93
CA ALA A 71 -47.63 77.53 20.61
C ALA A 71 -46.17 77.60 20.11
N ALA A 72 -45.47 78.71 20.39
CA ALA A 72 -44.05 78.87 20.08
C ALA A 72 -43.15 77.89 20.87
N VAL A 73 -43.43 77.67 22.15
CA VAL A 73 -42.67 76.72 23.00
C VAL A 73 -42.90 75.26 22.59
N ARG A 74 -44.12 74.91 22.18
CA ARG A 74 -44.45 73.57 21.65
C ARG A 74 -43.88 73.31 20.25
N GLY A 75 -43.65 74.38 19.49
CA GLY A 75 -43.10 74.31 18.13
C GLY A 75 -44.15 74.05 17.04
N GLU A 76 -45.41 74.43 17.27
CA GLU A 76 -46.53 74.22 16.32
C GLU A 76 -46.64 75.34 15.27
N THR A 77 -45.91 76.44 15.43
CA THR A 77 -45.81 77.52 14.44
C THR A 77 -44.39 77.52 13.84
N GLY A 78 -44.28 77.46 12.52
CA GLY A 78 -43.03 77.33 11.76
C GLY A 78 -42.10 78.56 11.80
N GLY A 79 -42.16 79.37 12.86
CA GLY A 79 -41.30 80.53 13.06
C GLY A 79 -40.04 80.14 13.83
N GLN A 80 -38.88 80.42 13.22
CA GLN A 80 -37.57 80.29 13.86
C GLN A 80 -37.54 81.09 15.17
N THR A 81 -37.54 80.37 16.29
CA THR A 81 -37.22 80.93 17.60
C THR A 81 -35.89 80.31 18.03
N GLU A 82 -34.97 81.13 18.55
CA GLU A 82 -33.65 80.72 19.06
C GLU A 82 -33.72 79.80 20.30
N GLN A 83 -34.93 79.47 20.79
CA GLN A 83 -35.14 78.59 21.93
C GLN A 83 -35.55 77.17 21.48
N ARG A 84 -34.84 76.17 22.02
CA ARG A 84 -35.08 74.74 21.80
C ARG A 84 -36.57 74.39 21.96
N THR A 85 -37.24 74.06 20.85
CA THR A 85 -38.62 73.59 20.86
C THR A 85 -38.71 72.14 21.36
N LEU A 86 -39.82 71.78 22.00
CA LEU A 86 -40.04 70.43 22.54
C LEU A 86 -39.97 69.35 21.43
N ALA A 87 -40.51 69.64 20.25
CA ALA A 87 -40.47 68.76 19.08
C ALA A 87 -39.03 68.54 18.57
N GLY A 88 -38.21 69.59 18.55
CA GLY A 88 -36.79 69.50 18.18
C GLY A 88 -35.99 68.61 19.13
N VAL A 89 -36.23 68.75 20.45
CA VAL A 89 -35.58 67.92 21.47
C VAL A 89 -36.00 66.44 21.35
N VAL A 90 -37.27 66.15 21.04
CA VAL A 90 -37.75 64.76 20.85
C VAL A 90 -37.12 64.11 19.62
N GLN A 91 -36.98 64.85 18.50
CA GLN A 91 -36.25 64.38 17.32
C GLN A 91 -34.76 64.14 17.62
N GLU A 92 -34.12 65.05 18.37
CA GLU A 92 -32.72 64.93 18.76
C GLU A 92 -32.50 63.65 19.61
N ILE A 93 -33.35 63.41 20.61
CA ILE A 93 -33.33 62.18 21.44
C ILE A 93 -33.52 60.92 20.59
N LYS A 94 -34.42 60.95 19.60
CA LYS A 94 -34.65 59.81 18.70
C LYS A 94 -33.39 59.49 17.88
N SER A 95 -32.77 60.52 17.30
CA SER A 95 -31.54 60.37 16.51
C SER A 95 -30.35 59.87 17.34
N ILE A 96 -30.24 60.31 18.59
CA ILE A 96 -29.20 59.86 19.53
C ILE A 96 -29.42 58.40 19.92
N LYS A 97 -30.67 57.98 20.19
CA LYS A 97 -30.99 56.58 20.48
C LYS A 97 -30.63 55.65 19.31
N GLU A 98 -30.96 56.03 18.08
CA GLU A 98 -30.62 55.25 16.88
C GLU A 98 -29.11 55.12 16.68
N ARG A 99 -28.34 56.21 16.86
CA ARG A 99 -26.87 56.16 16.83
C ARG A 99 -26.31 55.23 17.92
N SER A 100 -26.84 55.26 19.15
CA SER A 100 -26.36 54.40 20.23
C SER A 100 -26.57 52.90 19.94
N LYS A 101 -27.71 52.52 19.33
CA LYS A 101 -27.99 51.13 18.93
C LYS A 101 -27.01 50.65 17.86
N LEU A 102 -26.70 51.50 16.88
CA LEU A 102 -25.73 51.20 15.84
C LEU A 102 -24.33 50.97 16.43
N THR A 103 -23.94 51.77 17.43
CA THR A 103 -22.66 51.62 18.13
C THR A 103 -22.60 50.32 18.93
N GLU A 104 -23.68 49.93 19.61
CA GLU A 104 -23.73 48.68 20.38
C GLU A 104 -23.68 47.44 19.48
N ALA A 105 -24.36 47.46 18.32
CA ALA A 105 -24.27 46.39 17.32
C ALA A 105 -22.85 46.24 16.77
N LYS A 106 -22.20 47.35 16.38
CA LYS A 106 -20.80 47.35 15.93
C LYS A 106 -19.83 46.86 17.00
N LYS A 107 -20.08 47.20 18.28
CA LYS A 107 -19.29 46.71 19.41
C LYS A 107 -19.41 45.19 19.56
N LYS A 108 -20.63 44.64 19.48
CA LYS A 108 -20.86 43.18 19.53
C LYS A 108 -20.22 42.44 18.36
N GLU A 109 -20.28 43.00 17.15
CA GLU A 109 -19.57 42.45 15.98
C GLU A 109 -18.05 42.46 16.16
N TYR A 110 -17.49 43.56 16.69
CA TYR A 110 -16.06 43.65 16.99
C TYR A 110 -15.62 42.62 18.04
N GLU A 111 -16.39 42.46 19.12
CA GLU A 111 -16.14 41.43 20.14
C GLU A 111 -16.27 40.01 19.61
N LYS A 112 -17.16 39.77 18.64
CA LYS A 112 -17.25 38.48 17.94
C LYS A 112 -16.03 38.27 17.05
N PHE A 113 -15.65 39.27 16.25
CA PHE A 113 -14.48 39.19 15.38
C PHE A 113 -13.18 38.95 16.16
N GLN A 114 -13.01 39.59 17.32
CA GLN A 114 -11.86 39.34 18.20
C GLN A 114 -11.82 37.89 18.72
N ARG A 115 -12.97 37.32 19.10
CA ARG A 115 -13.06 35.92 19.51
C ARG A 115 -12.77 34.96 18.37
N ASP A 116 -13.31 35.22 17.18
CA ASP A 116 -13.08 34.38 16.00
C ASP A 116 -11.60 34.46 15.56
N LYS A 117 -10.99 35.66 15.61
CA LYS A 117 -9.55 35.85 15.39
C LYS A 117 -8.72 35.03 16.37
N GLN A 118 -9.02 35.09 17.66
CA GLN A 118 -8.28 34.33 18.69
C GLN A 118 -8.39 32.82 18.45
N LYS A 119 -9.58 32.30 18.12
CA LYS A 119 -9.75 30.88 17.75
C LYS A 119 -8.95 30.49 16.51
N LEU A 120 -8.88 31.38 15.51
CA LEU A 120 -8.08 31.15 14.30
C LEU A 120 -6.58 31.11 14.65
N GLU A 121 -6.10 32.05 15.47
CA GLU A 121 -4.71 32.11 15.91
C GLU A 121 -4.32 30.86 16.71
N GLU A 122 -5.18 30.37 17.59
CA GLU A 122 -4.99 29.11 18.31
C GLU A 122 -4.94 27.90 17.35
N SER A 123 -5.82 27.85 16.35
CA SER A 123 -5.84 26.78 15.34
C SER A 123 -4.58 26.81 14.46
N ILE A 124 -4.14 27.99 14.03
CA ILE A 124 -2.90 28.17 13.27
C ILE A 124 -1.70 27.72 14.11
N ALA A 125 -1.67 28.11 15.39
CA ALA A 125 -0.60 27.70 16.31
C ALA A 125 -0.58 26.18 16.54
N ALA A 126 -1.73 25.52 16.57
CA ALA A 126 -1.83 24.06 16.68
C ALA A 126 -1.27 23.37 15.43
N VAL A 127 -1.74 23.75 14.24
CA VAL A 127 -1.25 23.21 12.95
C VAL A 127 0.24 23.47 12.77
N ALA A 128 0.75 24.64 13.18
CA ALA A 128 2.18 24.95 13.11
C ALA A 128 3.02 24.05 14.00
N ARG A 129 2.50 23.62 15.17
CA ARG A 129 3.18 22.63 16.03
C ARG A 129 3.20 21.25 15.38
N GLU A 130 2.09 20.82 14.77
CA GLU A 130 2.02 19.53 14.06
C GLU A 130 2.97 19.49 12.86
N ILE A 131 3.02 20.55 12.05
CA ILE A 131 3.99 20.66 10.94
C ILE A 131 5.42 20.55 11.47
N LYS A 132 5.73 21.28 12.56
CA LYS A 132 7.06 21.22 13.17
C LYS A 132 7.41 19.83 13.67
N GLU A 133 6.47 19.12 14.28
CA GLU A 133 6.68 17.73 14.72
C GLU A 133 6.91 16.78 13.53
N ILE A 134 6.14 16.94 12.45
CA ILE A 134 6.31 16.17 11.22
C ILE A 134 7.71 16.41 10.63
N GLU A 135 8.14 17.66 10.52
CA GLU A 135 9.43 18.02 9.91
C GLU A 135 10.62 17.62 10.77
N THR A 136 10.52 17.75 12.10
CA THR A 136 11.68 17.56 13.00
C THR A 136 11.80 16.15 13.57
N VAL A 137 10.69 15.41 13.68
CA VAL A 137 10.67 14.08 14.31
C VAL A 137 10.26 13.01 13.30
N VAL A 138 9.10 13.18 12.66
CA VAL A 138 8.51 12.11 11.83
C VAL A 138 9.28 11.90 10.53
N ALA A 139 9.57 12.95 9.77
CA ALA A 139 10.26 12.84 8.49
C ALA A 139 11.70 12.30 8.61
N PRO A 140 12.53 12.76 9.57
CA PRO A 140 13.86 12.16 9.78
C PRO A 140 13.77 10.70 10.22
N LYS A 141 12.81 10.35 11.07
CA LYS A 141 12.60 8.97 11.50
C LYS A 141 12.18 8.05 10.35
N ILE A 142 11.25 8.50 9.50
CA ILE A 142 10.85 7.73 8.30
C ILE A 142 12.05 7.48 7.40
N LYS A 143 12.88 8.50 7.17
CA LYS A 143 14.09 8.36 6.36
C LYS A 143 15.06 7.35 6.96
N SER A 144 15.31 7.44 8.26
CA SER A 144 16.17 6.48 8.98
C SER A 144 15.61 5.06 8.93
N ASP A 145 14.31 4.87 9.14
CA ASP A 145 13.66 3.55 9.08
C ASP A 145 13.69 2.96 7.65
N GLN A 146 13.65 3.81 6.61
CA GLN A 146 13.81 3.40 5.21
C GLN A 146 15.24 2.97 4.91
N GLU A 147 16.24 3.72 5.39
CA GLU A 147 17.66 3.36 5.26
C GLU A 147 17.95 2.02 5.96
N VAL A 148 17.46 1.84 7.19
CA VAL A 148 17.60 0.57 7.92
C VAL A 148 16.93 -0.58 7.19
N ARG A 149 15.74 -0.38 6.61
CA ARG A 149 15.06 -1.43 5.82
C ARG A 149 15.89 -1.85 4.62
N LEU A 150 16.42 -0.88 3.87
CA LEU A 150 17.26 -1.15 2.71
C LEU A 150 18.51 -1.93 3.14
N GLU A 151 19.18 -1.49 4.21
CA GLU A 151 20.35 -2.17 4.77
C GLU A 151 20.04 -3.64 5.13
N ARG A 152 18.92 -3.89 5.82
CA ARG A 152 18.50 -5.26 6.18
C ARG A 152 18.13 -6.12 4.99
N TYR A 153 17.55 -5.53 3.95
CA TYR A 153 17.25 -6.24 2.73
C TYR A 153 18.53 -6.63 1.98
N LEU A 154 19.51 -5.73 1.90
CA LEU A 154 20.82 -6.01 1.32
C LEU A 154 21.57 -7.09 2.12
N ASP A 155 21.56 -7.01 3.46
CA ASP A 155 22.12 -8.05 4.33
C ASP A 155 21.49 -9.42 4.03
N SER A 156 20.17 -9.46 3.82
CA SER A 156 19.44 -10.70 3.51
C SER A 156 19.82 -11.29 2.15
N LEU A 157 20.05 -10.44 1.14
CA LEU A 157 20.52 -10.88 -0.17
C LEU A 157 21.99 -11.35 -0.14
N GLU A 158 22.83 -10.70 0.68
CA GLU A 158 24.21 -11.13 0.93
C GLU A 158 24.27 -12.50 1.62
N LEU A 159 23.34 -12.77 2.55
CA LEU A 159 23.21 -14.10 3.17
C LEU A 159 22.90 -15.22 2.16
N LEU A 160 22.17 -14.93 1.07
CA LEU A 160 21.93 -15.93 0.01
C LEU A 160 23.24 -16.32 -0.68
N LYS A 161 24.16 -15.37 -0.87
CA LYS A 161 25.50 -15.65 -1.39
C LYS A 161 26.29 -16.51 -0.42
N GLU A 162 26.30 -16.16 0.86
CA GLU A 162 26.99 -16.95 1.89
C GLU A 162 26.44 -18.39 1.95
N GLU A 163 25.11 -18.55 1.91
CA GLU A 163 24.47 -19.87 1.86
C GLU A 163 24.89 -20.66 0.62
N ARG A 164 24.92 -20.00 -0.57
CA ARG A 164 25.41 -20.61 -1.82
C ARG A 164 26.84 -21.10 -1.69
N GLU A 165 27.73 -20.30 -1.13
CA GLU A 165 29.14 -20.65 -0.91
C GLU A 165 29.33 -21.79 0.10
N ILE A 166 28.53 -21.81 1.17
CA ILE A 166 28.54 -22.91 2.15
C ILE A 166 28.13 -24.22 1.47
N LEU A 167 27.07 -24.20 0.65
CA LEU A 167 26.65 -25.36 -0.12
C LEU A 167 27.74 -25.80 -1.12
N GLU A 168 28.41 -24.86 -1.78
CA GLU A 168 29.53 -25.21 -2.67
C GLU A 168 30.67 -25.89 -1.92
N LYS A 169 31.04 -25.38 -0.74
CA LYS A 169 32.06 -26.00 0.13
C LYS A 169 31.61 -27.38 0.63
N LEU A 170 30.34 -27.57 0.94
CA LEU A 170 29.79 -28.85 1.39
C LEU A 170 29.91 -29.94 0.31
N TYR A 171 29.68 -29.59 -0.96
CA TYR A 171 29.76 -30.51 -2.09
C TYR A 171 31.14 -30.55 -2.77
N GLU A 172 32.09 -29.72 -2.33
CA GLU A 172 33.46 -29.68 -2.87
C GLU A 172 34.19 -31.04 -2.82
N PRO A 173 34.12 -31.84 -1.73
CA PRO A 173 34.73 -33.18 -1.71
C PRO A 173 34.18 -34.08 -2.82
N LEU A 174 32.87 -34.02 -3.06
CA LEU A 174 32.21 -34.81 -4.10
C LEU A 174 32.61 -34.33 -5.51
N LYS A 175 32.74 -33.02 -5.72
CA LYS A 175 33.29 -32.48 -6.98
C LYS A 175 34.72 -32.98 -7.25
N GLN A 176 35.56 -33.04 -6.22
CA GLN A 176 36.94 -33.52 -6.37
C GLN A 176 37.02 -35.01 -6.70
N VAL A 177 36.16 -35.83 -6.10
CA VAL A 177 36.05 -37.26 -6.42
C VAL A 177 35.60 -37.43 -7.89
N LEU A 178 34.52 -36.75 -8.29
CA LEU A 178 34.00 -36.79 -9.67
C LEU A 178 34.98 -36.26 -10.73
N ALA A 179 35.90 -35.36 -10.35
CA ALA A 179 36.94 -34.88 -11.26
C ALA A 179 38.06 -35.92 -11.48
N LYS A 180 38.38 -36.71 -10.45
CA LYS A 180 39.44 -37.73 -10.47
C LYS A 180 38.97 -39.06 -11.05
N SER A 181 37.67 -39.31 -11.03
CA SER A 181 37.03 -40.51 -11.56
C SER A 181 37.05 -40.59 -13.10
N ASN A 182 36.37 -41.61 -13.63
CA ASN A 182 36.31 -41.88 -15.07
C ASN A 182 35.59 -40.77 -15.88
N GLU A 183 35.70 -40.81 -17.22
CA GLU A 183 35.09 -39.82 -18.13
C GLU A 183 33.57 -39.70 -17.96
N THR A 184 32.91 -40.79 -17.60
CA THR A 184 31.47 -40.83 -17.36
C THR A 184 31.08 -40.03 -16.11
N ALA A 185 31.79 -40.20 -15.00
CA ALA A 185 31.53 -39.49 -13.76
C ALA A 185 31.87 -37.99 -13.86
N ARG A 186 32.81 -37.60 -14.72
CA ARG A 186 33.07 -36.18 -15.04
C ARG A 186 31.91 -35.47 -15.71
N LYS A 187 30.95 -36.21 -16.28
CA LYS A 187 29.71 -35.62 -16.83
C LYS A 187 28.77 -35.13 -15.71
N LEU A 188 28.98 -35.56 -14.46
CA LEU A 188 28.23 -35.10 -13.31
C LEU A 188 28.82 -33.81 -12.75
N MET A 189 27.99 -32.77 -12.66
CA MET A 189 28.37 -31.47 -12.11
C MET A 189 27.39 -31.04 -11.04
N PHE A 190 27.92 -30.59 -9.90
CA PHE A 190 27.13 -29.94 -8.85
C PHE A 190 27.17 -28.43 -9.04
N ILE A 191 25.99 -27.83 -9.12
CA ILE A 191 25.82 -26.39 -9.29
C ILE A 191 24.95 -25.89 -8.16
N SER A 192 25.48 -24.96 -7.36
CA SER A 192 24.72 -24.17 -6.40
C SER A 192 24.34 -22.87 -7.09
N ARG A 193 23.09 -22.43 -6.98
CA ARG A 193 22.64 -21.15 -7.52
C ARG A 193 21.59 -20.54 -6.61
N THR A 194 21.60 -19.23 -6.52
CA THR A 194 20.46 -18.49 -6.02
C THR A 194 19.35 -18.54 -7.08
N ALA A 195 18.11 -18.54 -6.62
CA ALA A 195 16.92 -18.55 -7.45
C ALA A 195 15.92 -17.53 -6.90
N PHE A 196 15.18 -16.91 -7.80
CA PHE A 196 14.12 -15.97 -7.49
C PHE A 196 12.84 -16.40 -8.21
N ASP A 197 11.77 -16.64 -7.45
CA ASP A 197 10.45 -16.99 -8.00
C ASP A 197 9.76 -15.73 -8.55
N VAL A 198 10.27 -15.26 -9.68
CA VAL A 198 9.81 -14.05 -10.37
C VAL A 198 8.31 -14.11 -10.66
N ILE A 199 7.81 -15.25 -11.13
CA ILE A 199 6.42 -15.42 -11.54
C ILE A 199 5.50 -15.24 -10.33
N ARG A 200 5.78 -15.94 -9.22
CA ARG A 200 4.96 -15.83 -8.01
C ARG A 200 5.04 -14.44 -7.40
N HIS A 201 6.24 -13.85 -7.36
CA HIS A 201 6.46 -12.52 -6.81
C HIS A 201 5.75 -11.43 -7.65
N ALA A 202 5.81 -11.53 -8.97
CA ALA A 202 5.11 -10.63 -9.89
C ALA A 202 3.58 -10.77 -9.78
N SER A 203 3.07 -12.00 -9.70
CA SER A 203 1.64 -12.26 -9.52
C SER A 203 1.11 -11.60 -8.24
N ARG A 204 1.81 -11.75 -7.11
CA ARG A 204 1.47 -11.05 -5.85
C ARG A 204 1.54 -9.53 -6.00
N GLY A 205 2.52 -9.02 -6.75
CA GLY A 205 2.67 -7.58 -6.99
C GLY A 205 1.51 -6.99 -7.78
N ILE A 206 1.09 -7.63 -8.88
CA ILE A 206 -0.01 -7.15 -9.74
C ILE A 206 -1.35 -7.06 -9.00
N ASP A 207 -1.55 -7.88 -7.97
CA ASP A 207 -2.74 -7.79 -7.12
C ASP A 207 -2.78 -6.48 -6.30
N LEU A 208 -1.62 -5.90 -5.96
CA LEU A 208 -1.53 -4.65 -5.21
C LEU A 208 -1.85 -3.40 -6.06
N PHE A 209 -1.54 -3.46 -7.36
CA PHE A 209 -1.56 -2.30 -8.24
C PHE A 209 -2.88 -2.12 -9.02
N ASP A 210 -3.28 -0.87 -9.23
CA ASP A 210 -4.29 -0.48 -10.21
C ASP A 210 -3.62 -0.43 -11.59
N ARG A 211 -3.99 -1.38 -12.46
CA ARG A 211 -3.42 -1.59 -13.80
C ARG A 211 -3.48 -0.35 -14.71
N ARG A 212 -4.35 0.61 -14.42
CA ARG A 212 -4.48 1.85 -15.23
C ARG A 212 -3.51 2.95 -14.82
N LYS A 213 -2.95 2.86 -13.61
CA LYS A 213 -2.12 3.91 -13.01
C LYS A 213 -0.70 3.44 -12.71
N SER A 214 -0.49 2.14 -12.58
CA SER A 214 0.82 1.56 -12.27
C SER A 214 1.84 1.80 -13.37
N ALA A 215 3.12 1.80 -12.97
CA ALA A 215 4.23 1.75 -13.91
C ALA A 215 4.25 0.45 -14.75
N PHE A 216 3.68 -0.63 -14.21
CA PHE A 216 3.63 -1.96 -14.83
C PHE A 216 2.16 -2.36 -15.06
N PRO A 217 1.63 -2.28 -16.30
CA PRO A 217 0.21 -2.48 -16.60
C PRO A 217 -0.22 -3.96 -16.56
N ASP A 218 0.72 -4.87 -16.70
CA ASP A 218 0.51 -6.32 -16.75
C ASP A 218 1.65 -7.08 -16.07
N GLN A 219 1.39 -8.36 -15.79
CA GLN A 219 2.33 -9.25 -15.10
C GLN A 219 3.63 -9.46 -15.89
N GLU A 220 3.57 -9.59 -17.22
CA GLU A 220 4.75 -9.83 -18.05
C GLU A 220 5.75 -8.66 -17.94
N SER A 221 5.25 -7.42 -17.95
CA SER A 221 6.09 -6.23 -17.79
C SER A 221 6.78 -6.17 -16.41
N LEU A 222 6.08 -6.59 -15.35
CA LEU A 222 6.64 -6.67 -14.00
C LEU A 222 7.64 -7.83 -13.88
N GLU A 223 7.33 -9.00 -14.43
CA GLU A 223 8.25 -10.13 -14.49
C GLU A 223 9.54 -9.78 -15.21
N ALA A 224 9.47 -9.03 -16.31
CA ALA A 224 10.65 -8.58 -17.04
C ALA A 224 11.54 -7.65 -16.20
N ALA A 225 10.94 -6.70 -15.46
CA ALA A 225 11.67 -5.80 -14.57
C ALA A 225 12.33 -6.54 -13.41
N LEU A 226 11.60 -7.47 -12.79
CA LEU A 226 12.08 -8.33 -11.71
C LEU A 226 13.18 -9.29 -12.17
N SER A 227 13.05 -9.84 -13.38
CA SER A 227 14.09 -10.69 -13.99
C SER A 227 15.36 -9.89 -14.25
N LYS A 228 15.24 -8.68 -14.82
CA LYS A 228 16.39 -7.79 -15.05
C LYS A 228 17.09 -7.42 -13.74
N PHE A 229 16.32 -7.12 -12.70
CA PHE A 229 16.86 -6.87 -11.36
C PHE A 229 17.67 -8.08 -10.86
N PHE A 230 17.08 -9.27 -10.90
CA PHE A 230 17.74 -10.48 -10.42
C PHE A 230 18.97 -10.85 -11.25
N ASP A 231 18.93 -10.68 -12.58
CA ASP A 231 20.06 -10.90 -13.47
C ASP A 231 21.24 -9.98 -13.14
N SER A 232 20.98 -8.71 -12.79
CA SER A 232 22.02 -7.77 -12.35
C SER A 232 22.68 -8.21 -11.04
N CYS A 233 21.88 -8.64 -10.06
CA CYS A 233 22.36 -9.20 -8.80
C CYS A 233 23.18 -10.47 -9.03
N GLN A 234 22.73 -11.36 -9.92
CA GLN A 234 23.41 -12.63 -10.19
C GLN A 234 24.73 -12.42 -10.95
N GLN A 235 24.79 -11.47 -11.90
CA GLN A 235 26.02 -11.15 -12.65
C GLN A 235 27.11 -10.55 -11.78
N SER A 236 26.72 -9.76 -10.78
CA SER A 236 27.63 -9.17 -9.78
C SER A 236 27.89 -10.10 -8.59
N ASP A 237 27.35 -11.33 -8.61
CA ASP A 237 27.42 -12.28 -7.50
C ASP A 237 27.03 -11.65 -6.15
N PHE A 238 25.93 -10.89 -6.18
CA PHE A 238 25.33 -10.20 -5.03
C PHE A 238 26.31 -9.28 -4.29
N GLU A 239 27.24 -8.64 -5.03
CA GLU A 239 28.08 -7.59 -4.48
C GLU A 239 27.23 -6.43 -3.97
N ARG A 240 27.53 -5.93 -2.76
CA ARG A 240 26.67 -5.01 -2.02
C ARG A 240 26.37 -3.71 -2.79
N GLU A 241 27.39 -3.05 -3.33
CA GLU A 241 27.23 -1.78 -4.06
C GLU A 241 26.38 -1.95 -5.32
N THR A 242 26.66 -3.00 -6.11
CA THR A 242 25.94 -3.28 -7.36
C THR A 242 24.51 -3.74 -7.10
N THR A 243 24.28 -4.49 -6.03
CA THR A 243 22.95 -4.91 -5.58
C THR A 243 22.13 -3.72 -5.10
N GLU A 244 22.73 -2.81 -4.33
CA GLU A 244 22.06 -1.57 -3.90
C GLU A 244 21.62 -0.72 -5.09
N LEU A 245 22.49 -0.57 -6.10
CA LEU A 245 22.15 0.10 -7.35
C LEU A 245 20.98 -0.58 -8.07
N ALA A 246 21.00 -1.92 -8.18
CA ALA A 246 19.92 -2.68 -8.81
C ALA A 246 18.58 -2.53 -8.06
N VAL A 247 18.61 -2.53 -6.71
CA VAL A 247 17.43 -2.28 -5.87
C VAL A 247 16.92 -0.86 -6.09
N SER A 248 17.80 0.14 -6.13
CA SER A 248 17.42 1.53 -6.39
C SER A 248 16.80 1.71 -7.77
N GLU A 249 17.40 1.14 -8.82
CA GLU A 249 16.87 1.19 -10.19
C GLU A 249 15.47 0.55 -10.27
N LEU A 250 15.29 -0.60 -9.62
CA LEU A 250 13.99 -1.26 -9.55
C LEU A 250 12.99 -0.40 -8.79
N LEU A 251 13.35 0.15 -7.63
CA LEU A 251 12.47 1.00 -6.82
C LEU A 251 12.05 2.27 -7.58
N ASP A 252 12.99 2.91 -8.28
CA ASP A 252 12.75 4.12 -9.07
C ASP A 252 11.79 3.87 -10.23
N SER A 253 11.81 2.66 -10.81
CA SER A 253 10.85 2.27 -11.86
C SER A 253 9.39 2.35 -11.39
N PHE A 254 9.13 2.15 -10.08
CA PHE A 254 7.81 2.30 -9.48
C PHE A 254 7.46 3.74 -9.10
N LYS A 255 8.34 4.73 -9.34
CA LYS A 255 8.12 6.15 -8.98
C LYS A 255 7.62 6.30 -7.53
N PRO A 256 8.49 6.13 -6.53
CA PRO A 256 8.10 6.01 -5.11
C PRO A 256 7.22 7.16 -4.59
N SER A 257 7.42 8.38 -5.11
CA SER A 257 6.60 9.56 -4.77
C SER A 257 5.13 9.43 -5.15
N GLN A 258 4.80 8.59 -6.13
CA GLN A 258 3.45 8.36 -6.66
C GLN A 258 2.90 6.98 -6.28
N ILE A 259 3.59 6.22 -5.41
CA ILE A 259 3.22 4.83 -5.14
C ILE A 259 1.78 4.69 -4.64
N ARG A 260 1.32 5.64 -3.81
CA ARG A 260 -0.05 5.65 -3.28
C ARG A 260 -1.11 5.74 -4.37
N GLU A 261 -0.83 6.43 -5.46
CA GLU A 261 -1.76 6.60 -6.58
C GLU A 261 -1.83 5.38 -7.49
N GLN A 262 -0.77 4.56 -7.49
CA GLN A 262 -0.65 3.35 -8.28
C GLN A 262 -1.30 2.13 -7.63
N LEU A 263 -1.49 2.15 -6.31
CA LEU A 263 -2.10 1.04 -5.57
C LEU A 263 -3.62 1.04 -5.69
N ARG A 264 -4.23 -0.14 -5.57
CA ARG A 264 -5.68 -0.26 -5.40
C ARG A 264 -6.10 0.35 -4.06
N LYS A 265 -7.40 0.70 -3.92
CA LYS A 265 -7.90 1.50 -2.78
C LYS A 265 -7.74 0.78 -1.44
N GLU A 266 -7.80 -0.54 -1.46
CA GLU A 266 -7.69 -1.46 -0.34
C GLU A 266 -6.27 -1.66 0.17
N HIS A 267 -5.25 -1.36 -0.65
CA HIS A 267 -3.84 -1.51 -0.30
C HIS A 267 -3.23 -0.19 0.13
N THR A 268 -2.11 -0.25 0.83
CA THR A 268 -1.38 0.86 1.43
C THR A 268 0.08 0.87 0.98
N PRO A 269 0.81 2.00 1.10
CA PRO A 269 2.25 2.03 0.83
C PRO A 269 3.06 1.05 1.68
N LYS A 270 2.51 0.62 2.83
CA LYS A 270 3.09 -0.45 3.64
C LYS A 270 3.01 -1.79 2.91
N ASP A 271 1.87 -2.14 2.34
CA ASP A 271 1.71 -3.41 1.60
C ASP A 271 2.67 -3.49 0.41
N PHE A 272 2.92 -2.36 -0.27
CA PHE A 272 3.96 -2.27 -1.28
C PHE A 272 5.35 -2.56 -0.71
N ALA A 273 5.71 -1.95 0.43
CA ALA A 273 7.00 -2.20 1.05
C ALA A 273 7.16 -3.65 1.52
N ASP A 274 6.11 -4.21 2.13
CA ASP A 274 6.10 -5.60 2.60
C ASP A 274 6.26 -6.58 1.43
N TRP A 275 5.73 -6.25 0.25
CA TRP A 275 5.94 -7.02 -0.98
C TRP A 275 7.31 -6.79 -1.62
N PHE A 276 7.73 -5.54 -1.80
CA PHE A 276 8.97 -5.20 -2.52
C PHE A 276 10.22 -5.71 -1.80
N PHE A 277 10.21 -5.63 -0.46
CA PHE A 277 11.32 -6.10 0.39
C PHE A 277 11.10 -7.53 0.89
N ASP A 278 10.22 -8.30 0.26
CA ASP A 278 9.95 -9.69 0.60
C ASP A 278 11.10 -10.61 0.14
N VAL A 279 11.73 -11.26 1.10
CA VAL A 279 12.85 -12.18 0.85
C VAL A 279 12.39 -13.63 0.60
N GLU A 280 11.13 -13.98 0.86
CA GLU A 280 10.62 -15.36 0.71
C GLU A 280 10.61 -15.84 -0.73
N ALA A 281 10.65 -14.92 -1.69
CA ALA A 281 10.72 -15.25 -3.11
C ALA A 281 12.12 -15.71 -3.55
N PHE A 282 13.15 -15.48 -2.73
CA PHE A 282 14.50 -15.93 -2.99
C PHE A 282 14.79 -17.25 -2.28
N SER A 283 15.61 -18.08 -2.91
CA SER A 283 16.07 -19.33 -2.33
C SER A 283 17.42 -19.73 -2.89
N THR A 284 18.19 -20.49 -2.12
CA THR A 284 19.39 -21.16 -2.64
C THR A 284 19.00 -22.56 -3.08
N THR A 285 19.22 -22.85 -4.37
CA THR A 285 18.92 -24.15 -4.96
C THR A 285 20.20 -24.83 -5.40
N TYR A 286 20.25 -26.14 -5.24
CA TYR A 286 21.31 -26.96 -5.81
C TYR A 286 20.72 -27.80 -6.97
N ALA A 287 21.51 -27.94 -8.02
CA ALA A 287 21.19 -28.79 -9.15
C ALA A 287 22.37 -29.71 -9.44
N ILE A 288 22.05 -30.96 -9.73
CA ILE A 288 22.99 -31.90 -10.32
C ILE A 288 22.73 -31.86 -11.82
N LYS A 289 23.76 -31.57 -12.60
CA LYS A 289 23.73 -31.73 -14.05
C LYS A 289 24.44 -33.00 -14.44
N PHE A 290 23.87 -33.72 -15.39
CA PHE A 290 24.53 -34.82 -16.08
C PHE A 290 24.61 -34.47 -17.55
N ASP A 291 25.83 -34.43 -18.10
CA ASP A 291 26.07 -34.10 -19.51
C ASP A 291 25.38 -32.77 -19.91
N ASN A 292 25.58 -31.73 -19.09
CA ASN A 292 24.96 -30.40 -19.19
C ASN A 292 23.43 -30.33 -19.08
N LYS A 293 22.74 -31.45 -18.83
CA LYS A 293 21.29 -31.47 -18.58
C LYS A 293 21.01 -31.46 -17.07
N ASP A 294 20.11 -30.58 -16.61
CA ASP A 294 19.63 -30.64 -15.23
C ASP A 294 18.94 -31.98 -14.97
N LEU A 295 19.16 -32.55 -13.78
CA LEU A 295 18.56 -33.82 -13.35
C LEU A 295 17.05 -33.88 -13.60
N LYS A 296 16.33 -32.76 -13.44
CA LYS A 296 14.87 -32.66 -13.66
C LYS A 296 14.43 -33.02 -15.08
N PHE A 297 15.28 -32.75 -16.08
CA PHE A 297 15.02 -33.02 -17.50
C PHE A 297 15.52 -34.38 -17.98
N LEU A 298 16.20 -35.13 -17.12
CA LEU A 298 16.62 -36.49 -17.43
C LEU A 298 15.43 -37.45 -17.46
N SER A 299 15.47 -38.41 -18.38
CA SER A 299 14.53 -39.53 -18.41
C SER A 299 14.64 -40.34 -17.11
N PRO A 300 13.60 -41.12 -16.74
CA PRO A 300 13.68 -42.00 -15.57
C PRO A 300 14.92 -42.92 -15.57
N GLY A 301 15.31 -43.45 -16.74
CA GLY A 301 16.51 -44.27 -16.88
C GLY A 301 17.81 -43.48 -16.75
N GLU A 302 17.88 -42.27 -17.33
CA GLU A 302 19.02 -41.36 -17.14
C GLU A 302 19.18 -40.93 -15.67
N LYS A 303 18.08 -40.74 -14.92
CA LYS A 303 18.12 -40.46 -13.48
C LYS A 303 18.68 -41.64 -12.69
N GLY A 304 18.26 -42.85 -13.03
CA GLY A 304 18.74 -44.08 -12.39
C GLY A 304 20.26 -44.23 -12.49
N ILE A 305 20.83 -44.01 -13.68
CA ILE A 305 22.29 -44.09 -13.87
C ILE A 305 23.04 -42.98 -13.13
N VAL A 306 22.52 -41.74 -13.13
CA VAL A 306 23.17 -40.64 -12.39
C VAL A 306 23.25 -40.97 -10.91
N LEU A 307 22.18 -41.50 -10.33
CA LEU A 307 22.15 -41.89 -8.93
C LEU A 307 23.09 -43.06 -8.64
N LEU A 308 23.11 -44.06 -9.54
CA LEU A 308 24.02 -45.20 -9.46
C LEU A 308 25.48 -44.75 -9.51
N LEU A 309 25.86 -43.93 -10.49
CA LEU A 309 27.19 -43.36 -10.62
C LEU A 309 27.57 -42.54 -9.38
N LEU A 310 26.68 -41.68 -8.88
CA LEU A 310 26.91 -40.91 -7.64
C LEU A 310 27.18 -41.81 -6.44
N TYR A 311 26.36 -42.83 -6.24
CA TYR A 311 26.52 -43.79 -5.15
C TYR A 311 27.88 -44.50 -5.24
N LEU A 312 28.23 -44.90 -6.45
CA LEU A 312 29.42 -45.66 -6.76
C LEU A 312 30.71 -44.84 -6.64
N GLU A 313 30.69 -43.57 -7.04
CA GLU A 313 31.81 -42.64 -6.90
C GLU A 313 31.98 -42.17 -5.45
N ALA A 314 30.88 -41.95 -4.71
CA ALA A 314 30.95 -41.63 -3.28
C ALA A 314 31.66 -42.72 -2.45
N GLU A 315 31.69 -43.95 -2.97
CA GLU A 315 32.33 -45.13 -2.38
C GLU A 315 33.71 -45.45 -3.00
N GLU A 316 34.45 -44.47 -3.52
CA GLU A 316 35.74 -44.70 -4.21
C GLU A 316 36.75 -45.52 -3.37
N GLY A 317 36.76 -45.33 -2.05
CA GLY A 317 37.60 -46.09 -1.11
C GLY A 317 37.03 -47.43 -0.63
N ASP A 318 35.79 -47.76 -1.00
CA ASP A 318 35.14 -49.00 -0.60
C ASP A 318 35.37 -50.12 -1.61
N ASN A 319 36.10 -51.14 -1.15
CA ASN A 319 36.41 -52.33 -1.93
C ASN A 319 35.55 -53.54 -1.53
N ARG A 320 34.54 -53.36 -0.66
CA ARG A 320 33.58 -54.42 -0.32
C ARG A 320 32.86 -54.90 -1.59
N PRO A 321 32.53 -56.19 -1.72
CA PRO A 321 31.80 -56.70 -2.88
C PRO A 321 30.51 -55.91 -3.14
N LEU A 322 30.31 -55.51 -4.39
CA LEU A 322 29.11 -54.82 -4.85
C LEU A 322 28.21 -55.84 -5.56
N ILE A 323 26.98 -56.00 -5.06
CA ILE A 323 25.98 -56.87 -5.67
C ILE A 323 24.88 -55.99 -6.26
N ILE A 324 24.62 -56.13 -7.56
CA ILE A 324 23.62 -55.34 -8.27
C ILE A 324 22.66 -56.30 -8.96
N ASP A 325 21.40 -56.27 -8.56
CA ASP A 325 20.34 -57.08 -9.16
C ASP A 325 19.58 -56.25 -10.19
N GLN A 326 19.52 -56.74 -11.42
CA GLN A 326 18.87 -56.14 -12.58
C GLN A 326 19.15 -54.63 -12.74
N PRO A 327 20.43 -54.20 -12.86
CA PRO A 327 20.73 -52.78 -13.10
C PRO A 327 20.10 -52.24 -14.39
N ASP A 328 19.75 -53.11 -15.34
CA ASP A 328 19.13 -52.79 -16.62
C ASP A 328 17.62 -52.54 -16.56
N ASP A 329 16.94 -52.94 -15.48
CA ASP A 329 15.52 -52.68 -15.31
C ASP A 329 15.30 -51.14 -15.22
N ASN A 330 14.53 -50.60 -16.16
CA ASN A 330 14.23 -49.17 -16.32
C ASN A 330 15.37 -48.29 -16.88
N LEU A 331 16.49 -48.85 -17.36
CA LEU A 331 17.51 -48.08 -18.08
C LEU A 331 17.21 -47.99 -19.59
N ASP A 332 17.41 -46.81 -20.17
CA ASP A 332 17.26 -46.60 -21.62
C ASP A 332 18.46 -47.20 -22.37
N ASN A 333 18.17 -48.07 -23.34
CA ASN A 333 19.16 -48.94 -23.98
C ASN A 333 20.20 -48.20 -24.85
N LEU A 334 19.92 -46.99 -25.34
CA LEU A 334 20.85 -46.29 -26.24
C LEU A 334 21.71 -45.24 -25.53
N SER A 335 21.15 -44.54 -24.55
CA SER A 335 21.80 -43.40 -23.89
C SER A 335 22.66 -43.81 -22.68
N VAL A 336 22.38 -44.96 -22.06
CA VAL A 336 22.90 -45.29 -20.72
C VAL A 336 24.02 -46.34 -20.71
N TYR A 337 23.96 -47.38 -21.55
CA TYR A 337 24.90 -48.51 -21.44
C TYR A 337 26.37 -48.17 -21.63
N PRO A 338 26.79 -47.30 -22.58
CA PRO A 338 28.22 -47.03 -22.78
C PRO A 338 28.89 -46.54 -21.49
N ASN A 339 28.25 -45.58 -20.82
CA ASN A 339 28.70 -44.99 -19.57
C ASN A 339 28.80 -46.03 -18.44
N LEU A 340 27.79 -46.90 -18.31
CA LEU A 340 27.74 -47.93 -17.28
C LEU A 340 28.78 -49.04 -17.51
N ILE A 341 28.98 -49.44 -18.77
CA ILE A 341 29.98 -50.44 -19.18
C ILE A 341 31.39 -49.93 -18.84
N GLU A 342 31.71 -48.69 -19.20
CA GLU A 342 32.99 -48.06 -18.88
C GLU A 342 33.23 -48.00 -17.37
N TYR A 343 32.20 -47.62 -16.61
CA TYR A 343 32.28 -47.59 -15.15
C TYR A 343 32.64 -48.97 -14.58
N PHE A 344 31.89 -50.01 -14.95
CA PHE A 344 32.13 -51.36 -14.41
C PHE A 344 33.51 -51.89 -14.80
N ARG A 345 33.95 -51.66 -16.04
CA ARG A 345 35.30 -52.04 -16.50
C ARG A 345 36.41 -51.35 -15.73
N ALA A 346 36.22 -50.10 -15.35
CA ALA A 346 37.18 -49.37 -14.53
C ALA A 346 37.18 -49.90 -13.08
N ARG A 347 35.99 -50.05 -12.49
CA ARG A 347 35.85 -50.36 -11.06
C ARG A 347 36.13 -51.82 -10.70
N LYS A 348 35.87 -52.78 -11.60
CA LYS A 348 36.18 -54.21 -11.37
C LYS A 348 37.67 -54.48 -11.06
N LYS A 349 38.56 -53.53 -11.40
CA LYS A 349 40.00 -53.58 -11.10
C LYS A 349 40.33 -53.41 -9.61
N THR A 350 39.46 -52.75 -8.84
CA THR A 350 39.68 -52.44 -7.42
C THR A 350 38.62 -53.02 -6.49
N ARG A 351 37.43 -53.33 -7.02
CA ARG A 351 36.28 -53.84 -6.27
C ARG A 351 35.67 -55.06 -6.97
N GLN A 352 35.30 -56.08 -6.21
CA GLN A 352 34.52 -57.21 -6.75
C GLN A 352 33.09 -56.73 -7.06
N ILE A 353 32.62 -56.96 -8.28
CA ILE A 353 31.27 -56.59 -8.72
C ILE A 353 30.55 -57.86 -9.20
N ILE A 354 29.37 -58.12 -8.64
CA ILE A 354 28.48 -59.22 -8.99
C ILE A 354 27.21 -58.61 -9.57
N ILE A 355 26.96 -58.85 -10.85
CA ILE A 355 25.79 -58.33 -11.56
C ILE A 355 24.86 -59.49 -11.89
N ILE A 356 23.61 -59.41 -11.44
CA ILE A 356 22.53 -60.30 -11.87
C ILE A 356 21.78 -59.56 -12.98
N THR A 357 21.82 -60.06 -14.21
CA THR A 357 21.20 -59.38 -15.35
C THR A 357 20.82 -60.37 -16.44
N HIS A 358 19.83 -59.99 -17.23
CA HIS A 358 19.44 -60.68 -18.45
C HIS A 358 19.89 -59.92 -19.71
N ASN A 359 20.72 -58.87 -19.55
CA ASN A 359 21.14 -58.00 -20.64
C ASN A 359 22.49 -58.45 -21.22
N PRO A 360 22.55 -58.81 -22.53
CA PRO A 360 23.81 -59.21 -23.16
C PRO A 360 24.88 -58.11 -23.15
N ASN A 361 24.50 -56.83 -23.18
CA ASN A 361 25.47 -55.74 -23.12
C ASN A 361 26.19 -55.70 -21.76
N LEU A 362 25.50 -55.99 -20.67
CA LEU A 362 26.11 -55.99 -19.33
C LEU A 362 26.87 -57.27 -19.01
N VAL A 363 26.58 -58.39 -19.69
CA VAL A 363 27.34 -59.64 -19.53
C VAL A 363 28.57 -59.65 -20.43
N VAL A 364 28.41 -59.32 -21.71
CA VAL A 364 29.44 -59.44 -22.74
C VAL A 364 30.29 -58.18 -22.82
N ASN A 365 29.68 -57.00 -22.88
CA ASN A 365 30.43 -55.77 -23.16
C ASN A 365 31.10 -55.19 -21.90
N THR A 366 30.74 -55.61 -20.69
CA THR A 366 31.48 -55.22 -19.45
C THR A 366 32.79 -55.99 -19.27
N ASP A 367 33.10 -56.93 -20.16
CA ASP A 367 34.30 -57.77 -20.09
C ASP A 367 34.30 -58.64 -18.82
N SER A 368 33.22 -59.38 -18.56
CA SER A 368 33.07 -60.19 -17.34
C SER A 368 34.15 -61.28 -17.23
N GLU A 369 34.90 -61.35 -16.13
CA GLU A 369 35.90 -62.41 -15.90
C GLU A 369 35.28 -63.80 -15.65
N GLN A 370 34.09 -63.82 -15.05
CA GLN A 370 33.35 -65.04 -14.72
C GLN A 370 31.86 -64.81 -14.95
N VAL A 371 31.23 -65.73 -15.67
CA VAL A 371 29.79 -65.79 -15.86
C VAL A 371 29.23 -66.99 -15.12
N ILE A 372 28.19 -66.78 -14.32
CA ILE A 372 27.45 -67.84 -13.63
C ILE A 372 26.10 -68.01 -14.32
N VAL A 373 25.96 -69.11 -15.06
CA VAL A 373 24.71 -69.47 -15.73
C VAL A 373 23.83 -70.25 -14.75
N ALA A 374 22.64 -69.74 -14.49
CA ALA A 374 21.61 -70.45 -13.76
C ALA A 374 20.70 -71.20 -14.75
N SER A 375 20.38 -72.45 -14.43
CA SER A 375 19.40 -73.26 -15.14
C SER A 375 18.41 -73.88 -14.18
N PHE A 376 17.15 -73.94 -14.59
CA PHE A 376 16.08 -74.56 -13.82
C PHE A 376 15.57 -75.80 -14.56
N ASP A 377 15.69 -76.97 -13.92
CA ASP A 377 14.99 -78.17 -14.35
C ASP A 377 13.62 -78.23 -13.66
N GLY A 378 12.57 -77.96 -14.42
CA GLY A 378 11.18 -77.97 -13.97
C GLY A 378 10.48 -79.33 -14.08
N THR A 379 11.21 -80.42 -14.28
CA THR A 379 10.64 -81.78 -14.34
C THR A 379 10.25 -82.30 -12.94
N HIS A 380 10.18 -83.63 -12.74
CA HIS A 380 9.60 -84.26 -11.55
C HIS A 380 10.25 -83.87 -10.21
N SER A 381 11.43 -83.24 -10.21
CA SER A 381 12.04 -82.61 -9.04
C SER A 381 12.59 -81.23 -9.42
N PRO A 382 11.96 -80.11 -9.02
CA PRO A 382 12.43 -78.78 -9.37
C PRO A 382 13.83 -78.54 -8.80
N LYS A 383 14.82 -78.34 -9.66
CA LYS A 383 16.21 -78.15 -9.26
C LYS A 383 16.81 -76.95 -9.97
N LEU A 384 17.42 -76.07 -9.18
CA LEU A 384 18.29 -75.01 -9.66
C LEU A 384 19.72 -75.55 -9.76
N GLU A 385 20.32 -75.38 -10.93
CA GLU A 385 21.71 -75.71 -11.19
C GLU A 385 22.45 -74.47 -11.63
N TYR A 386 23.71 -74.35 -11.19
CA TYR A 386 24.56 -73.21 -11.50
C TYR A 386 25.85 -73.71 -12.11
N ARG A 387 26.29 -73.01 -13.15
CA ARG A 387 27.54 -73.32 -13.83
C ARG A 387 28.34 -72.06 -14.07
N SER A 388 29.57 -72.04 -13.59
CA SER A 388 30.45 -70.89 -13.69
C SER A 388 31.61 -71.15 -14.64
N GLY A 389 32.00 -70.14 -15.41
CA GLY A 389 33.25 -70.15 -16.18
C GLY A 389 33.46 -68.84 -16.92
N ALA A 390 34.55 -68.74 -17.67
CA ALA A 390 34.87 -67.55 -18.46
C ALA A 390 34.04 -67.52 -19.76
N LEU A 391 33.83 -66.34 -20.34
CA LEU A 391 33.08 -66.19 -21.60
C LEU A 391 33.81 -66.85 -22.79
N GLU A 392 35.11 -67.10 -22.64
CA GLU A 392 35.96 -67.78 -23.60
C GLU A 392 35.78 -69.30 -23.61
N ASP A 393 35.17 -69.88 -22.56
CA ASP A 393 34.90 -71.32 -22.48
C ASP A 393 33.92 -71.74 -23.58
N THR A 394 34.43 -72.48 -24.55
CA THR A 394 33.72 -72.90 -25.76
C THR A 394 33.86 -74.41 -25.94
N ASN A 395 32.72 -75.09 -26.06
CA ASN A 395 32.67 -76.52 -26.33
C ASN A 395 31.47 -76.85 -27.25
N PRO A 396 31.51 -76.45 -28.52
CA PRO A 396 30.38 -76.56 -29.43
C PRO A 396 30.03 -78.01 -29.79
N ALA A 397 31.00 -78.93 -29.69
CA ALA A 397 30.86 -80.35 -30.04
C ALA A 397 30.74 -81.28 -28.82
N GLY A 398 30.83 -80.74 -27.60
CA GLY A 398 30.78 -81.53 -26.37
C GLY A 398 29.35 -81.89 -25.95
N ALA A 399 29.23 -82.96 -25.14
CA ALA A 399 27.98 -83.33 -24.49
C ALA A 399 27.47 -82.23 -23.54
N VAL A 400 28.39 -81.43 -22.99
CA VAL A 400 28.14 -80.25 -22.17
C VAL A 400 28.72 -79.05 -22.91
N ARG A 401 27.85 -78.09 -23.30
CA ARG A 401 28.21 -76.86 -24.03
C ARG A 401 29.19 -76.01 -23.23
N GLY A 402 30.02 -75.15 -23.82
CA GLY A 402 30.79 -74.17 -23.07
C GLY A 402 29.91 -73.03 -22.53
N ILE A 403 30.45 -72.20 -21.65
CA ILE A 403 29.75 -71.00 -21.14
C ILE A 403 29.36 -70.06 -22.28
N ARG A 404 30.23 -69.87 -23.28
CA ARG A 404 29.94 -69.02 -24.45
C ARG A 404 28.64 -69.42 -25.16
N GLU A 405 28.47 -70.71 -25.39
CA GLU A 405 27.30 -71.24 -26.09
C GLU A 405 26.03 -71.10 -25.24
N ASP A 406 26.13 -71.24 -23.92
CA ASP A 406 24.99 -71.02 -23.01
C ASP A 406 24.59 -69.55 -22.94
N VAL A 407 25.56 -68.63 -22.83
CA VAL A 407 25.30 -67.18 -22.84
C VAL A 407 24.61 -66.77 -24.14
N CYS A 408 25.14 -67.19 -25.30
CA CYS A 408 24.53 -66.91 -26.60
C CYS A 408 23.12 -67.51 -26.72
N ARG A 409 22.90 -68.71 -26.19
CA ARG A 409 21.59 -69.36 -26.19
C ARG A 409 20.56 -68.60 -25.34
N ILE A 410 20.94 -68.20 -24.13
CA ILE A 410 20.03 -67.59 -23.15
C ILE A 410 19.75 -66.13 -23.50
N LEU A 411 20.78 -65.34 -23.77
CA LEU A 411 20.65 -63.89 -23.96
C LEU A 411 20.31 -63.53 -25.41
N GLU A 412 20.76 -64.32 -26.39
CA GLU A 412 20.62 -63.99 -27.82
C GLU A 412 19.74 -64.97 -28.61
N GLY A 413 19.10 -65.94 -27.93
CA GLY A 413 18.26 -66.96 -28.58
C GLY A 413 19.06 -67.98 -29.41
N GLY A 414 20.38 -68.03 -29.23
CA GLY A 414 21.31 -68.96 -29.87
C GLY A 414 21.96 -68.44 -31.15
N THR A 415 23.03 -69.12 -31.57
CA THR A 415 23.92 -68.70 -32.65
C THR A 415 23.18 -68.40 -33.96
N LYS A 416 22.20 -69.24 -34.33
CA LYS A 416 21.41 -69.04 -35.55
C LYS A 416 20.56 -67.78 -35.48
N ALA A 417 19.92 -67.51 -34.34
CA ALA A 417 19.10 -66.32 -34.17
C ALA A 417 19.94 -65.04 -34.18
N PHE A 418 21.11 -65.07 -33.55
CA PHE A 418 22.07 -63.97 -33.57
C PHE A 418 22.57 -63.65 -34.99
N GLN A 419 23.04 -64.67 -35.74
CA GLN A 419 23.53 -64.49 -37.11
C GLN A 419 22.44 -64.01 -38.07
N LEU A 420 21.19 -64.49 -37.92
CA LEU A 420 20.07 -64.00 -38.73
C LEU A 420 19.75 -62.53 -38.44
N ARG A 421 19.87 -62.08 -37.18
CA ARG A 421 19.70 -60.66 -36.82
C ARG A 421 20.82 -59.81 -37.42
N GLU A 422 22.09 -60.23 -37.25
CA GLU A 422 23.26 -59.57 -37.83
C GLU A 422 23.10 -59.41 -39.36
N ALA A 423 22.77 -60.49 -40.06
CA ALA A 423 22.56 -60.48 -41.51
C ALA A 423 21.42 -59.57 -41.94
N ARG A 424 20.34 -59.46 -41.14
CA ARG A 424 19.20 -58.60 -41.44
C ARG A 424 19.53 -57.11 -41.28
N TYR A 425 20.40 -56.75 -40.34
CA TYR A 425 20.87 -55.36 -40.19
C TYR A 425 21.80 -54.92 -41.32
N ALA A 426 22.47 -55.86 -41.99
CA ALA A 426 23.35 -55.61 -43.14
C ALA A 426 24.38 -54.47 -42.89
N LEU A 427 24.92 -54.41 -41.67
CA LEU A 427 25.83 -53.34 -41.27
C LEU A 427 27.14 -53.45 -42.06
N PRO A 428 27.66 -52.34 -42.63
CA PRO A 428 28.96 -52.35 -43.28
C PRO A 428 30.04 -52.69 -42.25
N ARG A 429 30.91 -53.66 -42.57
CA ARG A 429 32.06 -54.02 -41.71
C ARG A 429 33.10 -52.90 -41.73
N HIS A 430 32.84 -51.84 -40.97
CA HIS A 430 33.91 -50.97 -40.51
C HIS A 430 34.58 -51.66 -39.33
N SER A 431 35.91 -51.76 -39.37
CA SER A 431 36.71 -52.16 -38.22
C SER A 431 36.35 -51.27 -37.04
N LEU A 432 35.70 -51.85 -36.03
CA LEU A 432 35.52 -51.24 -34.72
C LEU A 432 36.91 -50.87 -34.19
N GLN A 433 37.27 -49.58 -34.25
CA GLN A 433 38.48 -49.09 -33.60
C GLN A 433 38.23 -49.13 -32.09
N GLN A 434 39.14 -49.80 -31.38
CA GLN A 434 39.11 -50.07 -29.94
C GLN A 434 39.18 -48.80 -29.10
#